data_AF-W1X9X8-F1
#
_entry.id   AF-W1X9X8-F1
#
_cell.length_a   1.000
_cell.length_b   1.000
_cell.length_c   1.000
_cell.angle_alpha   90.00
_cell.angle_beta   90.00
_cell.angle_gamma   90.00
#
_symmetry.space_group_name_H-M   'P 1'
#
loop_
_entity.id
_entity.type
_entity.pdbx_description
1 polymer ?
#
loop_
_entity_poly.entity_id
_entity_poly.type
_entity_poly.pdbx_seq_one_letter_code
_entity_poly.pdbx_strand_id
1 'polypeptide(L)'
;GTGGRDLSEKIGGLMMLDAIGMLENDPQTEIIVLISKPPAPAVARKVLERARACRKPVVVCFLGRGETPVDEQGLQFARGSKEAALKAVMLSGVKQEHLDLHTLNQPLIADVRVRLQPQQKYIRGLFCGGTLCDE
;
A
#
# COMPACT_ATOMS: atom_id res chain seq x y z
N GLY A 1 1.11 11.99 -7.78
CA GLY A 1 0.54 10.81 -8.48
C GLY A 1 1.20 10.67 -9.83
N THR A 2 1.53 9.46 -10.26
CA THR A 2 2.35 9.20 -11.47
C THR A 2 1.52 8.97 -12.74
N GLY A 3 0.19 8.90 -12.61
CA GLY A 3 -0.75 8.64 -13.70
C GLY A 3 -1.17 7.17 -13.79
N GLY A 4 -2.47 6.91 -14.02
CA GLY A 4 -3.05 5.57 -13.90
C GLY A 4 -2.53 4.50 -14.87
N ARG A 5 -1.76 4.89 -15.90
CA ARG A 5 -1.17 3.99 -16.90
C ARG A 5 0.36 3.87 -16.79
N ASP A 6 0.98 4.64 -15.90
CA ASP A 6 2.45 4.74 -15.82
C ASP A 6 3.12 3.37 -15.68
N LEU A 7 2.56 2.49 -14.86
CA LEU A 7 3.10 1.17 -14.58
C LEU A 7 2.70 0.07 -15.59
N SER A 8 2.13 0.47 -16.73
CA SER A 8 1.91 -0.43 -17.87
C SER A 8 3.23 -0.71 -18.60
N GLU A 9 3.31 -1.85 -19.29
CA GLU A 9 4.49 -2.20 -20.10
C GLU A 9 4.79 -1.15 -21.18
N LYS A 10 3.74 -0.54 -21.75
CA LYS A 10 3.86 0.50 -22.79
C LYS A 10 4.56 1.77 -22.29
N ILE A 11 4.32 2.18 -21.05
CA ILE A 11 4.93 3.40 -20.49
C ILE A 11 6.22 3.07 -19.74
N GLY A 12 6.25 1.94 -19.02
CA GLY A 12 7.47 1.45 -18.39
C GLY A 12 7.76 2.01 -17.00
N GLY A 13 6.81 2.71 -16.38
CA GLY A 13 6.93 3.26 -15.03
C GLY A 13 7.84 4.47 -14.91
N LEU A 14 8.03 5.23 -16.01
CA LEU A 14 8.96 6.36 -16.08
C LEU A 14 8.71 7.37 -14.94
N MET A 15 7.45 7.76 -14.73
CA MET A 15 7.14 8.77 -13.71
C MET A 15 7.34 8.22 -12.29
N MET A 16 7.05 6.94 -12.04
CA MET A 16 7.36 6.32 -10.75
C MET A 16 8.87 6.24 -10.48
N LEU A 17 9.67 5.87 -11.47
CA LEU A 17 11.12 5.80 -11.34
C LEU A 17 11.73 7.19 -11.09
N ASP A 18 11.28 8.21 -11.81
CA ASP A 18 11.69 9.60 -11.61
C ASP A 18 11.27 10.11 -10.23
N ALA A 19 10.03 9.82 -9.81
CA ALA A 19 9.52 10.22 -8.50
C ALA A 19 10.33 9.62 -7.34
N ILE A 20 10.75 8.35 -7.44
CA ILE A 20 11.65 7.75 -6.44
C ILE A 20 12.96 8.55 -6.38
N GLY A 21 13.54 8.92 -7.53
CA GLY A 21 14.75 9.74 -7.58
C GLY A 21 14.59 11.14 -6.99
N MET A 22 13.46 11.79 -7.25
CA MET A 22 13.15 13.11 -6.70
C MET A 22 13.01 13.04 -5.17
N LEU A 23 12.20 12.11 -4.66
CA LEU A 23 11.96 11.93 -3.23
C LEU A 23 13.21 11.45 -2.49
N GLU A 24 14.05 10.64 -3.12
CA GLU A 24 15.33 10.24 -2.54
C GLU A 24 16.29 11.42 -2.34
N ASN A 25 16.28 12.41 -3.26
CA ASN A 25 17.15 13.57 -3.19
C ASN A 25 16.57 14.74 -2.38
N ASP A 26 15.28 14.70 -2.03
CA ASP A 26 14.66 15.70 -1.18
C ASP A 26 15.08 15.51 0.30
N PRO A 27 15.81 16.44 0.94
CA PRO A 27 16.25 16.27 2.32
C PRO A 27 15.10 16.17 3.34
N GLN A 28 13.89 16.60 3.01
CA GLN A 28 12.73 16.55 3.91
C GLN A 28 11.98 15.21 3.86
N THR A 29 12.20 14.40 2.82
CA THR A 29 11.61 13.08 2.73
C THR A 29 12.41 12.09 3.55
N GLU A 30 11.81 11.45 4.55
CA GLU A 30 12.49 10.43 5.36
C GLU A 30 12.20 9.01 4.85
N ILE A 31 10.96 8.74 4.45
CA ILE A 31 10.46 7.41 4.04
C ILE A 31 9.58 7.58 2.79
N ILE A 32 9.68 6.64 1.86
CA ILE A 32 8.92 6.67 0.60
C ILE A 32 7.89 5.54 0.60
N VAL A 33 6.63 5.83 0.26
CA VAL A 33 5.59 4.80 0.07
C VAL A 33 5.14 4.78 -1.38
N LEU A 34 5.29 3.62 -2.03
CA LEU A 34 4.85 3.38 -3.40
C LEU A 34 3.52 2.62 -3.36
N ILE A 35 2.45 3.23 -3.87
CA ILE A 35 1.12 2.62 -3.93
C ILE A 35 0.65 2.56 -5.37
N SER A 36 0.25 1.36 -5.83
CA SER A 36 -0.36 1.18 -7.15
C SER A 36 -1.18 -0.10 -7.24
N LYS A 37 -1.98 -0.23 -8.31
CA LYS A 37 -2.43 -1.54 -8.80
C LYS A 37 -1.25 -2.42 -9.21
N PRO A 38 -1.43 -3.74 -9.44
CA PRO A 38 -0.33 -4.61 -9.82
C PRO A 38 0.31 -4.11 -11.13
N PRO A 39 1.60 -3.73 -11.12
CA PRO A 39 2.30 -3.31 -12.31
C PRO A 39 2.50 -4.48 -13.28
N ALA A 40 2.77 -4.18 -14.55
CA ALA A 40 3.24 -5.20 -15.49
C ALA A 40 4.53 -5.86 -14.96
N PRO A 41 4.73 -7.19 -15.08
CA PRO A 41 5.85 -7.89 -14.43
C PRO A 41 7.24 -7.33 -14.75
N ALA A 42 7.47 -6.86 -15.97
CA ALA A 42 8.73 -6.20 -16.35
C ALA A 42 8.92 -4.85 -15.64
N VAL A 43 7.86 -4.07 -15.49
CA VAL A 43 7.90 -2.77 -14.80
C VAL A 43 8.03 -2.96 -13.29
N ALA A 44 7.34 -3.96 -12.73
CA ALA A 44 7.47 -4.35 -11.32
C ALA A 44 8.94 -4.58 -10.94
N ARG A 45 9.67 -5.36 -11.75
CA ARG A 45 11.10 -5.64 -11.53
C ARG A 45 11.93 -4.36 -11.49
N LYS A 46 11.77 -3.48 -12.50
CA LYS A 46 12.47 -2.19 -12.57
C LYS A 46 12.21 -1.31 -11.35
N VAL A 47 10.94 -1.17 -10.96
CA VAL A 47 10.55 -0.35 -9.79
C VAL A 47 11.12 -0.92 -8.51
N LEU A 48 11.07 -2.25 -8.33
CA LEU A 48 11.64 -2.91 -7.14
C LEU A 48 13.16 -2.81 -7.09
N GLU A 49 13.86 -3.00 -8.21
CA GLU A 49 15.30 -2.77 -8.31
C GLU A 49 15.66 -1.32 -7.93
N ARG A 50 14.90 -0.35 -8.44
CA ARG A 50 15.10 1.07 -8.12
C ARG A 50 14.82 1.37 -6.64
N ALA A 51 13.80 0.74 -6.06
CA ALA A 51 13.47 0.89 -4.65
C ALA A 51 14.55 0.26 -3.74
N ARG A 52 15.09 -0.91 -4.10
CA ARG A 52 16.23 -1.52 -3.38
C ARG A 52 17.48 -0.66 -3.41
N ALA A 53 17.74 0.02 -4.53
CA ALA A 53 18.88 0.92 -4.67
C ALA A 53 18.66 2.29 -3.98
N CYS A 54 17.49 2.55 -3.41
CA CYS A 54 17.20 3.82 -2.75
C CYS A 54 17.92 3.90 -1.39
N ARG A 55 18.53 5.05 -1.11
CA ARG A 55 19.18 5.35 0.18
C ARG A 55 18.20 5.54 1.33
N LYS A 56 16.91 5.69 1.03
CA LYS A 56 15.84 5.90 2.02
C LYS A 56 14.96 4.65 2.13
N PRO A 57 14.39 4.37 3.31
CA PRO A 57 13.43 3.29 3.45
C PRO A 57 12.25 3.45 2.48
N VAL A 58 11.90 2.36 1.80
CA VAL A 58 10.77 2.31 0.87
C VAL A 58 9.76 1.26 1.32
N VAL A 59 8.47 1.60 1.29
CA VAL A 59 7.36 0.67 1.46
C VAL A 59 6.64 0.52 0.13
N VAL A 60 6.48 -0.72 -0.36
CA VAL A 60 5.80 -1.02 -1.62
C VAL A 60 4.48 -1.70 -1.36
N CYS A 61 3.40 -1.10 -1.88
CA CYS A 61 2.04 -1.63 -1.85
C CYS A 61 1.50 -1.75 -3.28
N PHE A 62 1.61 -2.95 -3.83
CA PHE A 62 0.97 -3.32 -5.10
C PHE A 62 -0.35 -4.03 -4.80
N LEU A 63 -1.42 -3.25 -4.67
CA LEU A 63 -2.77 -3.70 -4.29
C LEU A 63 -3.27 -4.81 -5.21
N GLY A 64 -3.99 -5.79 -4.68
CA GLY A 64 -4.54 -6.89 -5.46
C GLY A 64 -3.52 -7.93 -5.93
N ARG A 65 -2.24 -7.84 -5.51
CA ARG A 65 -1.33 -9.00 -5.57
C ARG A 65 -1.72 -10.00 -4.47
N GLY A 66 -1.42 -11.27 -4.73
CA GLY A 66 -1.52 -12.34 -3.73
C GLY A 66 -0.49 -12.17 -2.60
N GLU A 67 0.25 -13.23 -2.28
CA GLU A 67 1.26 -13.13 -1.23
C GLU A 67 2.32 -12.06 -1.54
N THR A 68 2.56 -11.18 -0.56
CA THR A 68 3.66 -10.24 -0.58
C THR A 68 4.99 -10.96 -0.33
N PRO A 69 6.07 -10.53 -1.00
CA PRO A 69 7.41 -10.98 -0.63
C PRO A 69 7.73 -10.68 0.84
N VAL A 70 8.75 -11.36 1.36
CA VAL A 70 9.32 -11.05 2.67
C VAL A 70 9.99 -9.68 2.61
N ASP A 71 9.91 -8.95 3.71
CA ASP A 71 10.59 -7.66 3.86
C ASP A 71 12.12 -7.81 3.72
N GLU A 72 12.74 -6.80 3.13
CA GLU A 72 14.17 -6.70 2.88
C GLU A 72 14.75 -5.48 3.61
N GLN A 73 16.08 -5.41 3.77
CA GLN A 73 16.72 -4.23 4.33
C GLN A 73 16.45 -3.01 3.45
N GLY A 74 15.84 -1.98 4.02
CA GLY A 74 15.49 -0.75 3.30
C GLY A 74 14.26 -0.85 2.40
N LEU A 75 13.67 -2.04 2.21
CA LEU A 75 12.50 -2.25 1.36
C LEU A 75 11.46 -3.15 2.05
N GLN A 76 10.29 -2.59 2.32
CA GLN A 76 9.18 -3.30 2.96
C GLN A 76 8.04 -3.52 1.97
N PHE A 77 7.30 -4.62 2.12
CA PHE A 77 6.15 -4.95 1.28
C PHE A 77 4.86 -4.92 2.09
N ALA A 78 3.80 -4.35 1.53
CA ALA A 78 2.49 -4.27 2.17
C ALA A 78 1.39 -4.78 1.22
N ARG A 79 0.38 -5.46 1.78
CA ARG A 79 -0.76 -6.04 1.03
C ARG A 79 -1.87 -5.02 0.78
N GLY A 80 -2.01 -4.04 1.67
CA GLY A 80 -3.03 -2.99 1.62
C GLY A 80 -2.49 -1.64 2.06
N SER A 81 -3.26 -0.58 1.84
CA SER A 81 -2.84 0.79 2.16
C SER A 81 -2.69 1.01 3.67
N LYS A 82 -3.56 0.41 4.50
CA LYS A 82 -3.44 0.46 5.97
C LYS A 82 -2.11 -0.13 6.45
N GLU A 83 -1.74 -1.30 5.92
CA GLU A 83 -0.47 -1.93 6.27
C GLU A 83 0.72 -1.08 5.78
N ALA A 84 0.64 -0.53 4.56
CA ALA A 84 1.68 0.33 4.01
C ALA A 84 1.91 1.59 4.88
N ALA A 85 0.84 2.23 5.31
CA ALA A 85 0.89 3.37 6.21
C ALA A 85 1.48 2.98 7.57
N LEU A 86 1.05 1.85 8.14
CA LEU A 86 1.59 1.35 9.41
C LEU A 86 3.09 1.09 9.32
N LYS A 87 3.56 0.41 8.28
CA LYS A 87 5.00 0.17 8.06
C LYS A 87 5.77 1.48 7.91
N ALA A 88 5.24 2.46 7.17
CA ALA A 88 5.88 3.76 7.03
C ALA A 88 5.99 4.50 8.37
N VAL A 89 4.93 4.48 9.20
CA VAL A 89 4.96 5.09 10.54
C VAL A 89 5.93 4.37 11.47
N MET A 90 6.00 3.04 11.41
CA MET A 90 6.98 2.29 12.22
C MET A 90 8.42 2.57 11.79
N LEU A 91 8.66 2.76 10.49
CA LEU A 91 9.97 3.14 9.95
C LEU A 91 10.44 4.53 10.42
N SER A 92 9.53 5.44 10.81
CA SER A 92 9.92 6.74 11.40
C SER A 92 10.30 6.64 12.89
N GLY A 93 10.32 5.43 13.45
CA GLY A 93 10.68 5.16 14.84
C GLY A 93 9.49 5.16 15.81
N VAL A 94 8.27 5.35 15.32
CA VAL A 94 7.07 5.22 16.14
C VAL A 94 6.82 3.74 16.45
N LYS A 95 6.79 3.40 17.74
CA LYS A 95 6.47 2.03 18.16
C LYS A 95 4.99 1.72 17.94
N GLN A 96 4.71 0.51 17.48
CA GLN A 96 3.34 0.04 17.24
C GLN A 96 2.45 0.13 18.48
N GLU A 97 3.00 -0.09 19.67
CA GLU A 97 2.29 0.00 20.96
C GLU A 97 1.72 1.40 21.26
N HIS A 98 2.25 2.44 20.60
CA HIS A 98 1.77 3.82 20.74
C HIS A 98 0.73 4.20 19.68
N LEU A 99 0.42 3.30 18.74
CA LEU A 99 -0.55 3.55 17.69
C LEU A 99 -1.93 3.11 18.12
N ASP A 100 -2.91 4.00 17.98
CA ASP A 100 -4.32 3.61 18.00
C ASP A 100 -4.65 2.93 16.67
N LEU A 101 -4.62 1.59 16.66
CA LEU A 101 -4.91 0.79 15.47
C LEU A 101 -6.41 0.64 15.19
N HIS A 102 -7.26 1.30 16.01
CA HIS A 102 -8.72 1.21 16.00
C HIS A 102 -9.19 -0.24 15.92
N THR A 103 -9.14 -0.94 17.05
CA THR A 103 -9.70 -2.29 17.15
C THR A 103 -11.17 -2.30 16.73
N LEU A 104 -11.62 -3.43 16.20
CA LEU A 104 -13.02 -3.61 15.81
C LEU A 104 -13.97 -3.22 16.95
N ASN A 105 -14.99 -2.42 16.64
CA ASN A 105 -16.02 -2.04 17.59
C ASN A 105 -16.95 -3.23 17.86
N GLN A 106 -16.56 -4.08 18.80
CA GLN A 106 -17.31 -5.29 19.15
C GLN A 106 -18.76 -5.02 19.59
N PRO A 107 -19.04 -3.99 20.42
CA PRO A 107 -20.42 -3.61 20.74
C PRO A 107 -21.26 -3.32 19.48
N LEU A 108 -20.75 -2.47 18.58
CA LEU A 108 -21.45 -2.15 17.33
C LEU A 108 -21.69 -3.38 16.45
N ILE A 109 -20.70 -4.28 16.37
CA ILE A 109 -20.84 -5.54 15.61
C ILE A 109 -21.97 -6.40 16.20
N ALA A 110 -22.04 -6.52 17.53
CA ALA A 110 -23.10 -7.26 18.19
C ALA A 110 -24.49 -6.63 17.94
N ASP A 111 -24.59 -5.30 18.07
CA ASP A 111 -25.83 -4.54 17.86
C ASP A 111 -26.32 -4.62 16.42
N VAL A 112 -25.42 -4.59 15.44
CA VAL A 112 -25.77 -4.76 14.03
C VAL A 112 -26.21 -6.21 13.76
N ARG A 113 -25.51 -7.20 14.33
CA ARG A 113 -25.80 -8.62 14.08
C ARG A 113 -27.21 -9.02 14.50
N VAL A 114 -27.72 -8.51 15.63
CA VAL A 114 -29.09 -8.81 16.08
C VAL A 114 -30.18 -8.22 15.18
N ARG A 115 -29.84 -7.24 14.34
CA ARG A 115 -30.76 -6.60 13.39
C ARG A 115 -30.83 -7.35 12.04
N LEU A 116 -29.95 -8.31 11.80
CA LEU A 116 -29.88 -9.05 10.55
C LEU A 116 -30.79 -10.29 10.59
N GLN A 117 -31.58 -10.47 9.54
CA GLN A 117 -32.31 -11.71 9.31
C GLN A 117 -31.36 -12.83 8.86
N PRO A 118 -31.69 -14.11 9.10
CA PRO A 118 -30.84 -15.23 8.69
C PRO A 118 -30.50 -15.26 7.19
N GLN A 119 -31.31 -14.65 6.34
CA GLN A 119 -31.08 -14.57 4.89
C GLN A 119 -30.12 -13.43 4.49
N GLN A 120 -29.88 -12.43 5.35
CA GLN A 120 -29.00 -11.28 5.08
C GLN A 120 -27.52 -11.65 5.32
N LYS A 121 -26.97 -12.49 4.45
CA LYS A 121 -25.61 -13.07 4.57
C LYS A 121 -24.55 -12.36 3.72
N TYR A 122 -24.92 -11.36 2.93
CA TYR A 122 -24.04 -10.71 1.96
C TYR A 122 -23.69 -9.29 2.38
N ILE A 123 -22.43 -8.92 2.17
CA ILE A 123 -21.94 -7.55 2.23
C ILE A 123 -21.90 -7.01 0.81
N ARG A 124 -22.39 -5.79 0.61
CA ARG A 124 -22.30 -5.07 -0.67
C ARG A 124 -21.58 -3.76 -0.45
N GLY A 125 -20.36 -3.66 -0.95
CA GLY A 125 -19.62 -2.40 -1.00
C GLY A 125 -19.82 -1.73 -2.36
N LEU A 126 -20.18 -0.45 -2.36
CA LEU A 126 -20.27 0.38 -3.55
C LEU A 126 -19.12 1.38 -3.51
N PHE A 127 -18.12 1.17 -4.38
CA PHE A 127 -16.89 1.95 -4.39
C PHE A 127 -16.74 2.74 -5.69
N CYS A 128 -16.10 3.89 -5.60
CA CYS A 128 -15.69 4.68 -6.76
C CYS A 128 -14.17 4.75 -6.82
N GLY A 129 -13.57 4.18 -7.87
CA GLY A 129 -12.12 4.17 -8.07
C GLY A 129 -11.51 2.77 -7.93
N GLY A 130 -10.65 2.41 -8.88
CA GLY A 130 -10.15 1.04 -9.00
C GLY A 130 -9.34 0.57 -7.80
N THR A 131 -8.51 1.45 -7.21
CA THR A 131 -7.70 1.15 -6.00
C THR A 131 -8.59 0.86 -4.78
N LEU A 132 -9.64 1.65 -4.56
CA LEU A 132 -10.55 1.47 -3.42
C LEU A 132 -11.42 0.21 -3.57
N CYS A 133 -11.67 -0.23 -4.80
CA CYS A 133 -12.41 -1.47 -5.06
C CYS A 133 -11.53 -2.72 -4.92
N ASP A 134 -10.21 -2.59 -5.08
CA ASP A 134 -9.26 -3.69 -5.00
C ASP A 134 -8.74 -3.91 -3.56
N GLU A 135 -9.07 -3.02 -2.61
CA GLU A 135 -8.65 -3.04 -1.21
C GLU A 135 -9.76 -3.53 -0.26
#